data_AF-A0A954U1S3-F1
#
_entry.id   AF-A0A954U1S3-F1
#
_cell.length_a   1.000
_cell.length_b   1.000
_cell.length_c   1.000
_cell.angle_alpha   90.00
_cell.angle_beta   90.00
_cell.angle_gamma   90.00
#
_symmetry.space_group_name_H-M   'P 1'
#
loop_
_entity.id
_entity.type
_entity.pdbx_description
1 polymer ?
#
loop_
_entity_poly.entity_id
_entity_poly.type
_entity_poly.pdbx_seq_one_letter_code
_entity_poly.pdbx_strand_id
1 'polypeptide(L)'
;MQWYLSYDGGQVGPLDDAEAIEYVRANSNRGLCWRQGFAEWMPIAQVAELNSTSPNYMIPPPVSTLTSDEIDFTIFGEDMQYVEVELDPGESAVAEAGAMMFKDAVVEMHTVFGDGSQKSQSGGFLDKLVGAGKRLITGESLFTTVFTHAGPSGKARVGFAAPYPGTIIPLTLSN
;
A
#
# COMPACT_ATOMS: atom_id res chain seq x y z
N MET A 1 17.43 6.55 -14.76
CA MET A 1 17.75 7.68 -15.66
C MET A 1 19.16 7.45 -16.21
N GLN A 2 19.70 8.27 -17.12
CA GLN A 2 21.10 8.12 -17.57
C GLN A 2 21.98 9.21 -16.93
N TRP A 3 23.05 8.78 -16.27
CA TRP A 3 24.01 9.61 -15.58
C TRP A 3 25.35 9.65 -16.30
N TYR A 4 25.99 10.80 -16.23
CA TYR A 4 27.38 11.01 -16.59
C TYR A 4 28.10 11.57 -15.37
N LEU A 5 29.21 10.95 -15.00
CA LEU A 5 30.05 11.35 -13.87
C LEU A 5 31.39 11.85 -14.40
N SER A 6 31.96 12.86 -13.75
CA SER A 6 33.27 13.38 -14.09
C SER A 6 34.16 13.55 -12.86
N TYR A 7 35.37 13.00 -12.96
CA TYR A 7 36.42 13.06 -11.95
C TYR A 7 37.71 13.48 -12.63
N ASP A 8 38.37 14.52 -12.13
CA ASP A 8 39.68 14.98 -12.58
C ASP A 8 39.82 15.12 -14.12
N GLY A 9 38.73 15.53 -14.80
CA GLY A 9 38.67 15.71 -16.25
C GLY A 9 38.33 14.45 -17.08
N GLY A 10 38.29 13.27 -16.45
CA GLY A 10 37.73 12.06 -17.06
C GLY A 10 36.20 12.05 -16.95
N GLN A 11 35.51 11.52 -17.97
CA GLN A 11 34.05 11.34 -17.96
C GLN A 11 33.70 9.87 -18.08
N VAL A 12 32.70 9.44 -17.31
CA VAL A 12 32.20 8.06 -17.28
C VAL A 12 30.69 8.08 -17.41
N GLY A 13 30.19 7.34 -18.39
CA GLY A 13 28.76 7.22 -18.69
C GLY A 13 28.51 6.78 -20.13
N PRO A 14 27.24 6.53 -20.51
CA PRO A 14 26.05 6.63 -19.66
C PRO A 14 25.99 5.50 -18.63
N LEU A 15 25.70 5.83 -17.37
CA LEU A 15 25.43 4.89 -16.27
C LEU A 15 23.94 4.93 -15.92
N ASP A 16 23.36 3.82 -15.50
CA ASP A 16 22.04 3.85 -14.86
C ASP A 16 22.10 4.38 -13.42
N ASP A 17 20.96 4.46 -12.73
CA ASP A 17 20.89 5.02 -11.38
C ASP A 17 21.69 4.17 -10.37
N ALA A 18 21.68 2.84 -10.50
CA ALA A 18 22.39 1.94 -9.59
C ALA A 18 23.90 1.99 -9.83
N GLU A 19 24.31 1.93 -11.10
CA GLU A 19 25.71 2.01 -11.53
C GLU A 19 26.33 3.35 -11.14
N ALA A 20 25.60 4.47 -11.29
CA ALA A 20 26.09 5.79 -10.90
C ALA A 20 26.31 5.91 -9.39
N ILE A 21 25.38 5.40 -8.58
CA ILE A 21 25.52 5.39 -7.11
C ILE A 21 26.72 4.55 -6.69
N GLU A 22 26.89 3.35 -7.27
CA GLU A 22 28.03 2.49 -6.97
C GLU A 22 29.36 3.13 -7.35
N TYR A 23 29.43 3.75 -8.54
CA TYR A 23 30.62 4.46 -9.01
C TYR A 23 31.00 5.64 -8.08
N VAL A 24 30.03 6.41 -7.61
CA VAL A 24 30.26 7.49 -6.63
C VAL A 24 30.79 6.96 -5.30
N ARG A 25 30.26 5.83 -4.81
CA ARG A 25 30.76 5.19 -3.58
C ARG A 25 32.20 4.72 -3.74
N ALA A 26 32.54 4.14 -4.88
CA ALA A 26 33.88 3.61 -5.14
C ALA A 26 34.93 4.71 -5.33
N ASN A 27 34.57 5.85 -5.94
CA ASN A 27 35.51 6.87 -6.41
C ASN A 27 35.49 8.19 -5.63
N SER A 28 34.60 8.34 -4.64
CA SER A 28 34.34 9.54 -3.80
C SER A 28 33.25 10.47 -4.35
N ASN A 29 32.64 11.28 -3.50
CA ASN A 29 31.58 12.24 -3.86
C ASN A 29 32.08 13.64 -4.29
N ARG A 30 33.37 13.78 -4.58
CA ARG A 30 34.01 15.08 -4.91
C ARG A 30 34.02 15.42 -6.41
N GLY A 31 33.42 14.58 -7.25
CA GLY A 31 33.29 14.81 -8.69
C GLY A 31 32.07 15.65 -9.08
N LEU A 32 31.85 15.74 -10.40
CA LEU A 32 30.68 16.37 -11.01
C LEU A 32 29.77 15.30 -11.62
N CYS A 33 28.47 15.54 -11.66
CA CYS A 33 27.48 14.71 -12.32
C CYS A 33 26.58 15.53 -13.24
N TRP A 34 26.12 14.89 -14.30
CA TRP A 34 25.13 15.46 -15.21
C TRP A 34 24.12 14.38 -15.61
N ARG A 35 22.87 14.80 -15.81
CA ARG A 35 21.79 13.98 -16.37
C ARG A 35 20.87 14.84 -17.22
N GLN A 36 20.07 14.17 -18.06
CA GLN A 36 19.03 14.84 -18.83
C GLN A 36 18.10 15.62 -17.89
N GLY A 37 18.00 16.94 -18.10
CA GLY A 37 17.23 17.86 -17.26
C GLY A 37 18.06 18.79 -16.37
N PHE A 38 19.38 18.57 -16.25
CA PHE A 38 20.29 19.53 -15.61
C PHE A 38 20.80 20.55 -16.63
N ALA A 39 20.77 21.83 -16.25
CA ALA A 39 21.29 22.92 -17.08
C ALA A 39 22.81 22.88 -17.23
N GLU A 40 23.51 22.37 -16.22
CA GLU A 40 24.97 22.31 -16.13
C GLU A 40 25.44 21.10 -15.31
N TRP A 41 26.74 20.81 -15.35
CA TRP A 41 27.37 19.81 -14.50
C TRP A 41 27.26 20.23 -13.03
N MET A 42 26.61 19.42 -12.22
CA MET A 42 26.41 19.71 -10.80
C MET A 42 27.41 18.95 -9.93
N PRO A 43 27.86 19.51 -8.79
CA PRO A 43 28.65 18.76 -7.82
C PRO A 43 27.89 17.53 -7.33
N ILE A 44 28.55 16.36 -7.33
CA ILE A 44 27.94 15.10 -6.88
C ILE A 44 27.45 15.25 -5.45
N ALA A 45 28.19 15.96 -4.58
CA ALA A 45 27.80 16.28 -3.21
C ALA A 45 26.46 17.04 -3.07
N GLN A 46 26.00 17.75 -4.10
CA GLN A 46 24.72 18.47 -4.09
C GLN A 46 23.54 17.60 -4.55
N VAL A 47 23.82 16.42 -5.12
CA VAL A 47 22.80 15.49 -5.61
C VAL A 47 22.55 14.42 -4.55
N ALA A 48 21.47 14.57 -3.79
CA ALA A 48 21.09 13.62 -2.74
C ALA A 48 20.90 12.19 -3.27
N GLU A 49 20.44 12.05 -4.52
CA GLU A 49 20.21 10.77 -5.20
C GLU A 49 21.50 9.96 -5.39
N LEU A 50 22.65 10.63 -5.59
CA LEU A 50 23.95 9.98 -5.75
C LEU A 50 24.70 9.79 -4.42
N ASN A 51 24.32 10.53 -3.37
CA ASN A 51 24.89 10.40 -2.02
C ASN A 51 24.05 9.50 -1.10
N SER A 52 22.95 8.92 -1.57
CA SER A 52 22.11 8.06 -0.73
C SER A 52 22.92 6.87 -0.22
N THR A 53 23.20 6.88 1.08
CA THR A 53 24.01 5.88 1.80
C THR A 53 23.25 4.55 1.97
N SER A 54 21.96 4.57 1.73
CA SER A 54 21.15 3.38 1.58
C SER A 54 20.98 3.16 0.08
N PRO A 55 21.18 1.94 -0.46
CA PRO A 55 20.48 1.64 -1.69
C PRO A 55 19.01 1.97 -1.39
N ASN A 56 18.43 2.89 -2.16
CA ASN A 56 16.98 3.02 -2.26
C ASN A 56 16.46 1.75 -2.99
N TYR A 57 16.78 0.56 -2.46
CA TYR A 57 15.67 -0.26 -2.05
C TYR A 57 14.87 0.70 -1.18
N MET A 58 13.79 1.24 -1.76
CA MET A 58 12.55 1.16 -1.04
C MET A 58 12.58 -0.27 -0.51
N ILE A 59 13.07 -0.44 0.73
CA ILE A 59 12.57 -1.50 1.57
C ILE A 59 11.09 -1.20 1.41
N PRO A 60 10.32 -2.00 0.62
CA PRO A 60 8.88 -1.85 0.71
C PRO A 60 8.67 -1.82 2.22
N PRO A 61 8.03 -0.74 2.76
CA PRO A 61 7.89 -0.57 4.21
C PRO A 61 7.66 -1.95 4.73
N PRO A 62 8.56 -2.46 5.63
CA PRO A 62 8.81 -3.89 5.81
C PRO A 62 7.48 -4.51 5.56
N VAL A 63 7.35 -5.40 4.57
CA VAL A 63 6.11 -6.15 4.45
C VAL A 63 6.04 -6.75 5.86
N SER A 64 5.34 -6.10 6.79
CA SER A 64 4.22 -6.64 7.44
C SER A 64 3.64 -7.41 6.28
N THR A 65 4.08 -8.67 6.21
CA THR A 65 3.19 -9.74 6.56
C THR A 65 2.21 -9.07 7.51
N LEU A 66 1.22 -8.40 6.94
CA LEU A 66 -0.02 -8.08 7.59
C LEU A 66 -0.55 -9.50 7.74
N THR A 67 0.08 -10.23 8.66
CA THR A 67 -0.58 -11.25 9.42
C THR A 67 -1.75 -10.45 9.93
N SER A 68 -2.94 -10.77 9.42
CA SER A 68 -4.16 -10.09 9.85
C SER A 68 -4.05 -9.88 11.36
N ASP A 69 -4.15 -8.63 11.80
CA ASP A 69 -4.03 -8.30 13.21
C ASP A 69 -5.04 -9.16 13.99
N GLU A 70 -4.69 -9.52 15.23
CA GLU A 70 -5.60 -10.29 16.08
C GLU A 70 -6.78 -9.39 16.42
N ILE A 71 -7.88 -9.58 15.68
CA ILE A 71 -9.08 -8.74 15.80
C ILE A 71 -9.93 -9.21 16.98
N ASP A 72 -10.21 -8.28 17.88
CA ASP A 72 -11.22 -8.43 18.93
C ASP A 72 -12.63 -8.25 18.34
N PHE A 73 -13.53 -9.20 18.60
CA PHE A 73 -14.92 -9.09 18.15
C PHE A 73 -15.92 -9.71 19.15
N THR A 74 -17.17 -9.27 19.08
CA THR A 74 -18.30 -9.85 19.81
C THR A 74 -19.47 -10.08 18.86
N ILE A 75 -20.07 -11.27 18.89
CA ILE A 75 -21.28 -11.60 18.13
C ILE A 75 -22.50 -11.38 19.02
N PHE A 76 -23.46 -10.59 18.53
CA PHE A 76 -24.71 -10.28 19.21
C PHE A 76 -25.88 -10.91 18.47
N GLY A 77 -26.95 -11.23 19.21
CA GLY A 77 -28.17 -11.82 18.67
C GLY A 77 -28.18 -13.36 18.70
N GLU A 78 -29.36 -13.93 18.51
CA GLU A 78 -29.59 -15.39 18.50
C GLU A 78 -29.91 -15.84 17.07
N ASP A 79 -31.09 -15.49 16.55
CA ASP A 79 -31.55 -15.85 15.19
C ASP A 79 -31.18 -14.82 14.12
N MET A 80 -30.91 -13.58 14.53
CA MET A 80 -30.48 -12.48 13.67
C MET A 80 -29.20 -11.88 14.24
N GLN A 81 -28.07 -12.47 13.83
CA GLN A 81 -26.78 -12.09 14.39
C GLN A 81 -26.11 -10.93 13.66
N TYR A 82 -25.41 -10.10 14.43
CA TYR A 82 -24.44 -9.14 13.93
C TYR A 82 -23.14 -9.26 14.71
N VAL A 83 -22.02 -8.90 14.10
CA VAL A 83 -20.71 -8.88 14.73
C VAL A 83 -20.25 -7.45 14.92
N GLU A 84 -19.84 -7.11 16.14
CA GLU A 84 -19.12 -5.87 16.45
C GLU A 84 -17.64 -6.18 16.50
N VAL A 85 -16.87 -5.47 15.68
CA VAL A 85 -15.40 -5.55 15.64
C VAL A 85 -14.83 -4.33 16.36
N GLU A 86 -13.92 -4.55 17.29
CA GLU A 86 -13.14 -3.51 17.96
C GLU A 86 -11.82 -3.30 17.21
N LEU A 87 -11.46 -2.03 17.01
CA LEU A 87 -10.27 -1.59 16.29
C LEU A 87 -9.41 -0.71 17.19
N ASP A 88 -8.12 -0.98 17.23
CA ASP A 88 -7.10 -0.05 17.74
C ASP A 88 -6.80 1.08 16.74
N PRO A 89 -6.16 2.18 17.18
CA PRO A 89 -5.73 3.26 16.30
C PRO A 89 -4.87 2.76 15.13
N GLY A 90 -5.36 2.96 13.90
CA GLY A 90 -4.70 2.54 12.67
C GLY A 90 -5.10 1.15 12.15
N GLU A 91 -5.79 0.33 12.96
CA GLU A 91 -6.30 -0.97 12.50
C GLU A 91 -7.45 -0.82 11.51
N SER A 92 -7.61 -1.84 10.68
CA SER A 92 -8.64 -1.86 9.64
C SER A 92 -9.39 -3.19 9.57
N ALA A 93 -10.71 -3.11 9.46
CA ALA A 93 -11.56 -4.24 9.10
C ALA A 93 -11.99 -4.16 7.62
N VAL A 94 -12.13 -5.31 6.97
CA VAL A 94 -12.56 -5.41 5.58
C VAL A 94 -13.89 -6.15 5.53
N ALA A 95 -14.88 -5.58 4.83
CA ALA A 95 -16.17 -6.21 4.63
C ALA A 95 -16.75 -5.94 3.23
N GLU A 96 -17.75 -6.74 2.86
CA GLU A 96 -18.52 -6.54 1.63
C GLU A 96 -19.30 -5.20 1.69
N ALA A 97 -19.41 -4.54 0.54
CA ALA A 97 -20.24 -3.35 0.40
C ALA A 97 -21.70 -3.66 0.81
N GLY A 98 -22.22 -2.87 1.76
CA GLY A 98 -23.59 -3.02 2.26
C GLY A 98 -23.75 -3.92 3.49
N ALA A 99 -22.69 -4.57 3.97
CA ALA A 99 -22.73 -5.37 5.20
C ALA A 99 -22.67 -4.54 6.49
N MET A 100 -22.26 -3.27 6.42
CA MET A 100 -22.11 -2.40 7.59
C MET A 100 -23.45 -1.96 8.16
N MET A 101 -23.62 -2.13 9.47
CA MET A 101 -24.77 -1.66 10.24
C MET A 101 -24.52 -0.30 10.88
N PHE A 102 -23.42 -0.17 11.60
CA PHE A 102 -23.02 1.05 12.29
C PHE A 102 -21.50 1.11 12.40
N LYS A 103 -21.00 2.31 12.69
CA LYS A 103 -19.60 2.54 13.03
C LYS A 103 -19.49 3.72 13.97
N ASP A 104 -18.43 3.76 14.76
CA ASP A 104 -18.07 4.98 15.47
C ASP A 104 -17.69 6.10 14.50
N ALA A 105 -17.83 7.35 14.96
CA ALA A 105 -17.56 8.53 14.14
C ALA A 105 -16.11 8.57 13.62
N VAL A 106 -15.17 8.05 14.42
CA VAL A 106 -13.73 8.05 14.17
C VAL A 106 -13.27 7.00 13.15
N VAL A 107 -14.14 6.05 12.80
CA VAL A 107 -13.84 5.03 11.79
C VAL A 107 -14.09 5.61 10.40
N GLU A 108 -13.06 5.69 9.57
CA GLU A 108 -13.20 6.11 8.17
C GLU A 108 -13.53 4.91 7.27
N MET A 109 -14.33 5.16 6.24
CA MET A 109 -14.83 4.12 5.33
C MET A 109 -14.39 4.44 3.90
N HIS A 110 -13.67 3.50 3.28
CA HIS A 110 -13.24 3.60 1.89
C HIS A 110 -13.69 2.40 1.08
N THR A 111 -14.43 2.63 0.00
CA THR A 111 -14.83 1.58 -0.92
C THR A 111 -13.83 1.47 -2.08
N VAL A 112 -13.28 0.28 -2.27
CA VAL A 112 -12.32 -0.05 -3.31
C VAL A 112 -12.99 -0.95 -4.35
N PHE A 113 -12.74 -0.66 -5.64
CA PHE A 113 -13.17 -1.53 -6.73
C PHE A 113 -12.19 -2.70 -6.86
N GLY A 114 -12.69 -3.94 -6.72
CA GLY A 114 -11.90 -5.17 -6.71
C GLY A 114 -11.62 -5.75 -5.31
N ASP A 115 -10.67 -6.69 -5.25
CA ASP A 115 -10.33 -7.49 -4.06
C ASP A 115 -9.33 -6.80 -3.10
N GLY A 116 -9.01 -5.52 -3.35
CA GLY A 116 -8.03 -4.77 -2.55
C GLY A 116 -6.58 -5.25 -2.69
N SER A 117 -6.29 -6.25 -3.53
CA SER A 117 -4.93 -6.73 -3.75
C SER A 117 -4.15 -5.79 -4.69
N GLN A 118 -2.90 -5.47 -4.35
CA GLN A 118 -2.04 -4.55 -5.12
C GLN A 118 -1.85 -4.92 -6.61
N LYS A 119 -2.18 -6.15 -7.02
CA LYS A 119 -2.14 -6.58 -8.43
C LYS A 119 -3.16 -5.87 -9.33
N SER A 120 -4.09 -5.10 -8.76
CA SER A 120 -5.12 -4.37 -9.50
C SER A 120 -4.80 -2.88 -9.73
N GLN A 121 -3.67 -2.36 -9.21
CA GLN A 121 -3.31 -0.94 -9.33
C GLN A 121 -2.54 -0.55 -10.60
N SER A 122 -1.98 -1.50 -11.36
CA SER A 122 -1.05 -1.22 -12.49
C SER A 122 -1.66 -1.27 -13.91
N GLY A 123 -2.99 -1.26 -14.05
CA GLY A 123 -3.67 -1.27 -15.37
C GLY A 123 -4.33 0.07 -15.73
N GLY A 124 -4.19 0.50 -16.99
CA GLY A 124 -4.91 1.68 -17.52
C GLY A 124 -6.44 1.52 -17.45
N PHE A 125 -7.17 2.63 -17.56
CA PHE A 125 -8.65 2.67 -17.44
C PHE A 125 -9.38 1.70 -18.38
N LEU A 126 -8.85 1.46 -19.58
CA LEU A 126 -9.39 0.48 -20.55
C LEU A 126 -9.13 -0.98 -20.14
N ASP A 127 -7.99 -1.24 -19.51
CA ASP A 127 -7.58 -2.57 -19.04
C ASP A 127 -8.40 -2.99 -17.80
N LYS A 128 -8.74 -2.01 -16.95
CA LYS A 128 -9.66 -2.18 -15.80
C LYS A 128 -11.09 -2.53 -16.23
N LEU A 129 -11.58 -1.96 -17.33
CA LEU A 129 -12.94 -2.23 -17.85
C LEU A 129 -13.05 -3.63 -18.48
N VAL A 130 -12.04 -4.05 -19.25
CA VAL A 130 -11.99 -5.39 -19.86
C VAL A 130 -11.76 -6.48 -18.80
N GLY A 131 -10.95 -6.19 -17.77
CA GLY A 131 -10.76 -7.06 -16.60
C GLY A 131 -12.02 -7.19 -15.73
N ALA A 132 -12.77 -6.11 -15.53
CA ALA A 132 -14.06 -6.11 -14.82
C ALA A 132 -15.14 -6.94 -15.54
N GLY A 133 -15.18 -6.88 -16.88
CA GLY A 133 -16.14 -7.65 -17.69
C GLY A 133 -15.96 -9.17 -17.61
N LYS A 134 -14.72 -9.66 -17.45
CA LYS A 134 -14.45 -11.11 -17.26
C LYS A 134 -14.76 -11.58 -15.83
N ARG A 135 -14.68 -10.69 -14.83
CA ARG A 135 -14.96 -11.01 -13.41
C ARG A 135 -16.45 -10.96 -13.05
N LEU A 136 -17.25 -10.16 -13.76
CA LEU A 136 -18.71 -10.24 -13.68
C LEU A 136 -19.25 -11.67 -13.94
N ILE A 137 -18.48 -12.50 -14.65
CA ILE A 137 -18.81 -13.89 -14.97
C ILE A 137 -18.36 -14.86 -13.85
N THR A 138 -17.39 -14.49 -13.02
CA THR A 138 -16.89 -15.34 -11.90
C THR A 138 -17.67 -15.16 -10.60
N GLY A 139 -18.53 -14.14 -10.50
CA GLY A 139 -19.47 -13.96 -9.38
C GLY A 139 -18.84 -13.45 -8.08
N GLU A 140 -17.58 -13.02 -8.11
CA GLU A 140 -16.87 -12.46 -6.96
C GLU A 140 -17.23 -10.98 -6.75
N SER A 141 -17.35 -10.54 -5.50
CA SER A 141 -17.79 -9.18 -5.15
C SER A 141 -16.91 -8.10 -5.81
N LEU A 142 -17.53 -7.13 -6.47
CA LEU A 142 -16.84 -6.07 -7.23
C LEU A 142 -16.36 -4.93 -6.33
N PHE A 143 -16.85 -4.85 -5.09
CA PHE A 143 -16.61 -3.75 -4.18
C PHE A 143 -16.29 -4.28 -2.78
N THR A 144 -15.11 -3.94 -2.32
CA THR A 144 -14.67 -4.21 -0.95
C THR A 144 -14.64 -2.90 -0.19
N THR A 145 -15.16 -2.87 1.03
CA THR A 145 -15.11 -1.67 1.88
C THR A 145 -14.14 -1.89 3.03
N VAL A 146 -13.22 -0.94 3.19
CA VAL A 146 -12.22 -0.92 4.26
C VAL A 146 -12.66 0.10 5.30
N PHE A 147 -12.66 -0.32 6.57
CA PHE A 147 -13.05 0.46 7.73
C PHE A 147 -11.83 0.64 8.62
N THR A 148 -11.31 1.86 8.75
CA THR A 148 -10.05 2.14 9.45
C THR A 148 -10.26 3.06 10.63
N HIS A 149 -9.68 2.75 11.79
CA HIS A 149 -9.67 3.67 12.93
C HIS A 149 -8.72 4.85 12.67
N ALA A 150 -9.25 6.03 12.35
CA ALA A 150 -8.45 7.22 12.01
C ALA A 150 -8.08 8.12 13.22
N GLY A 151 -8.57 7.78 14.42
CA GLY A 151 -8.29 8.54 15.64
C GLY A 151 -6.91 8.27 16.23
N PRO A 152 -6.38 9.19 17.05
CA PRO A 152 -5.03 9.08 17.62
C PRO A 152 -4.92 8.13 18.83
N SER A 153 -6.04 7.77 19.46
CA SER A 153 -6.09 6.96 20.68
C SER A 153 -7.50 6.43 20.93
N GLY A 154 -7.61 5.42 21.80
CA GLY A 154 -8.88 4.81 22.18
C GLY A 154 -9.24 3.62 21.30
N LYS A 155 -10.34 2.95 21.63
CA LYS A 155 -10.92 1.87 20.82
C LYS A 155 -12.06 2.43 19.99
N ALA A 156 -12.23 1.93 18.78
CA ALA A 156 -13.38 2.23 17.94
C ALA A 156 -14.06 0.95 17.49
N ARG A 157 -15.37 1.04 17.21
CA ARG A 157 -16.18 -0.12 16.87
C ARG A 157 -16.84 0.03 15.51
N VAL A 158 -16.96 -1.09 14.81
CA VAL A 158 -17.72 -1.23 13.58
C VAL A 158 -18.56 -2.50 13.61
N GLY A 159 -19.85 -2.37 13.31
CA GLY A 159 -20.81 -3.46 13.31
C GLY A 159 -21.15 -3.95 11.90
N PHE A 160 -21.17 -5.26 11.69
CA PHE A 160 -21.52 -5.90 10.42
C PHE A 160 -22.62 -6.95 10.61
N ALA A 161 -23.52 -7.07 9.63
CA ALA A 161 -24.52 -8.13 9.57
C ALA A 161 -24.82 -8.56 8.14
N ALA A 162 -25.33 -9.78 8.00
CA ALA A 162 -25.91 -10.24 6.75
C ALA A 162 -27.30 -9.60 6.53
N PRO A 163 -27.74 -9.42 5.26
CA PRO A 163 -29.06 -8.88 4.95
C PRO A 163 -30.20 -9.90 5.14
N TYR A 164 -29.93 -11.04 5.78
CA TYR A 164 -30.88 -12.12 6.03
C TYR A 164 -30.63 -12.74 7.41
N PRO A 165 -31.68 -13.30 8.05
CA PRO A 165 -31.54 -14.03 9.31
C PRO A 165 -30.54 -15.18 9.19
N GLY A 166 -29.79 -15.41 10.27
CA GLY A 166 -28.73 -16.41 10.30
C GLY A 166 -27.76 -16.24 11.45
N THR A 167 -26.78 -17.15 11.47
CA THR A 167 -25.74 -17.25 12.50
C THR A 167 -24.39 -16.91 11.89
N ILE A 168 -23.55 -16.21 12.64
CA ILE A 168 -22.18 -15.85 12.30
C ILE A 168 -21.25 -16.91 12.91
N ILE A 169 -20.35 -17.46 12.09
CA ILE A 169 -19.36 -18.45 12.51
C ILE A 169 -17.96 -17.84 12.31
N PRO A 170 -17.21 -17.56 13.39
CA PRO A 170 -15.85 -17.05 13.26
C PRO A 170 -14.90 -18.18 12.84
N LEU A 171 -14.06 -17.90 11.85
CA LEU A 171 -13.06 -18.83 11.34
C LEU A 171 -11.69 -18.16 11.40
N THR A 172 -10.78 -18.74 12.19
CA THR A 172 -9.38 -18.31 12.24
C THR A 172 -8.64 -18.88 11.04
N LEU A 173 -8.00 -18.02 10.25
CA LEU A 173 -7.17 -18.42 9.11
C LEU A 173 -5.72 -18.56 9.57
N SER A 174 -5.07 -19.67 9.21
CA SER A 174 -3.63 -19.84 9.40
C SER A 174 -2.88 -19.10 8.30
N ASN A 175 -2.00 -18.17 8.67
CA ASN A 175 -1.07 -17.49 7.75
C ASN A 175 0.04 -18.44 7.26
#